data_AF-A0A968ILY1-F1
#
_entry.id   AF-A0A968ILY1-F1
#
_cell.length_a   1.000
_cell.length_b   1.000
_cell.length_c   1.000
_cell.angle_alpha   90.00
_cell.angle_beta   90.00
_cell.angle_gamma   90.00
#
_symmetry.space_group_name_H-M   'P 1'
#
loop_
_entity.id
_entity.type
_entity.pdbx_description
1 polymer ?
#
loop_
_entity_poly.entity_id
_entity_poly.type
_entity_poly.pdbx_seq_one_letter_code
_entity_poly.pdbx_strand_id
1 'polypeptide(L)' 'MLQDTQTIRYYQRLSDGLVELWNRGYRFDDLRLFLDGYLSALRHSNALETFQIHRLEEEVTRFLYDRSNFDNTETQRDFR' A
#
# COMPACT_ATOMS: atom_id res chain seq x y z
N MET A 1 -10.46 -9.31 -1.95
CA MET A 1 -10.89 -9.28 -0.54
C MET A 1 -9.95 -10.12 0.31
N LEU A 2 -9.10 -9.45 1.07
CA LEU A 2 -8.17 -10.05 2.02
C LEU A 2 -8.96 -10.67 3.19
N GLN A 3 -8.72 -11.94 3.49
CA GLN A 3 -9.43 -12.65 4.56
C GLN A 3 -8.59 -12.80 5.83
N ASP A 4 -7.27 -12.66 5.71
CA ASP A 4 -6.34 -12.85 6.82
C ASP A 4 -6.03 -11.52 7.52
N THR A 5 -6.12 -11.51 8.86
CA THR A 5 -5.92 -10.29 9.67
C THR A 5 -4.51 -9.73 9.54
N GLN A 6 -3.47 -10.56 9.41
CA GLN A 6 -2.11 -10.06 9.24
C GLN A 6 -1.95 -9.41 7.87
N THR A 7 -2.46 -10.05 6.83
CA THR A 7 -2.44 -9.53 5.46
C THR A 7 -3.15 -8.18 5.36
N ILE A 8 -4.29 -8.02 6.04
CA ILE A 8 -5.01 -6.74 6.13
C ILE A 8 -4.14 -5.66 6.80
N ARG A 9 -3.44 -5.98 7.90
CA ARG A 9 -2.56 -5.02 8.57
C ARG A 9 -1.38 -4.59 7.69
N TYR A 10 -0.78 -5.55 6.98
CA TYR A 10 0.29 -5.23 6.03
C TYR A 10 -0.21 -4.38 4.87
N TYR A 11 -1.42 -4.66 4.36
CA TYR A 11 -2.07 -3.84 3.35
C TYR A 11 -2.29 -2.40 3.81
N GLN A 12 -2.91 -2.22 4.99
CA GLN A 12 -3.14 -0.88 5.57
C GLN A 12 -1.83 -0.11 5.71
N ARG A 13 -0.81 -0.75 6.31
CA ARG A 13 0.51 -0.12 6.49
C ARG A 13 1.18 0.27 5.17
N LEU A 14 1.01 -0.54 4.13
CA LEU A 14 1.51 -0.23 2.78
C LEU A 14 0.78 0.96 2.17
N SER A 15 -0.56 0.95 2.20
CA SER A 15 -1.38 2.04 1.66
C SER A 15 -1.11 3.36 2.36
N ASP A 16 -1.05 3.38 3.69
CA ASP A 16 -0.68 4.57 4.47
C ASP A 16 0.72 5.09 4.08
N GLY A 17 1.71 4.20 3.95
CA GLY A 17 3.06 4.57 3.53
C GLY A 17 3.11 5.14 2.10
N LEU A 18 2.36 4.56 1.17
CA LEU A 18 2.25 5.04 -0.20
C LEU A 18 1.61 6.42 -0.27
N VAL A 19 0.53 6.65 0.50
CA VAL A 19 -0.14 7.95 0.59
C VAL A 19 0.80 8.99 1.22
N GLU A 20 1.56 8.63 2.25
CA GLU A 20 2.52 9.54 2.86
C GLU A 20 3.63 9.93 1.87
N LEU A 21 4.21 8.96 1.15
CA LEU A 21 5.22 9.23 0.13
C LEU A 21 4.65 10.06 -1.03
N TRP A 22 3.42 9.78 -1.47
CA TRP A 22 2.75 10.60 -2.47
C TRP A 22 2.58 12.06 -2.01
N ASN A 23 2.09 12.27 -0.79
CA ASN A 23 1.92 13.60 -0.19
C ASN A 23 3.26 14.34 -0.01
N ARG A 24 4.36 13.62 0.20
CA ARG A 24 5.72 14.20 0.23
C ARG A 24 6.23 14.59 -1.16
N GLY A 25 5.52 14.26 -2.24
CA GLY A 25 5.88 14.59 -3.62
C GLY A 25 6.79 13.57 -4.30
N TYR A 26 6.90 12.34 -3.77
CA TYR A 26 7.62 11.26 -4.45
C TYR A 26 6.92 10.89 -5.76
N ARG A 27 7.70 10.45 -6.76
CA ARG A 27 7.13 10.06 -8.05
C ARG A 27 6.55 8.66 -7.97
N PHE A 28 5.69 8.36 -8.93
CA PHE A 28 5.11 7.03 -9.10
C PHE A 28 6.17 5.92 -9.20
N ASP A 29 7.32 6.21 -9.81
CA ASP A 29 8.44 5.27 -9.92
C ASP A 29 9.06 4.95 -8.54
N ASP A 30 9.23 5.96 -7.69
CA ASP A 30 9.71 5.79 -6.30
C ASP A 30 8.73 4.96 -5.46
N LEU A 31 7.42 5.19 -5.64
CA LEU A 31 6.38 4.42 -4.96
C LEU A 31 6.40 2.95 -5.37
N ARG A 32 6.61 2.69 -6.67
CA ARG A 32 6.74 1.34 -7.20
C ARG A 32 8.00 0.65 -6.66
N LEU A 33 9.11 1.37 -6.57
CA LEU A 33 10.35 0.87 -5.97
C LEU A 33 10.18 0.55 -4.48
N PHE A 34 9.50 1.41 -3.73
CA PHE A 34 9.17 1.18 -2.33
C PHE A 34 8.30 -0.08 -2.15
N LEU A 35 7.27 -0.25 -2.99
CA LEU A 35 6.41 -1.44 -2.99
C LEU A 35 7.21 -2.71 -3.25
N ASP A 36 8.06 -2.72 -4.27
CA ASP A 36 8.88 -3.88 -4.63
C ASP A 36 9.84 -4.28 -3.49
N GLY A 37 10.51 -3.29 -2.89
CA GLY A 37 11.39 -3.53 -1.74
C GLY A 37 10.64 -4.07 -0.52
N TYR A 38 9.44 -3.56 -0.25
CA TYR A 38 8.59 -4.03 0.84
C TYR A 38 8.13 -5.49 0.62
N LEU A 39 7.64 -5.81 -0.59
CA LEU A 39 7.21 -7.16 -0.94
C LEU A 39 8.38 -8.15 -0.90
N SER A 40 9.56 -7.75 -1.37
CA SER A 40 10.77 -8.56 -1.30
C SER A 40 11.15 -8.87 0.15
N ALA A 41 11.13 -7.85 1.03
CA ALA A 41 11.37 -8.05 2.46
C ALA A 41 10.33 -8.97 3.12
N LEU A 42 9.06 -8.83 2.75
CA LEU A 42 7.97 -9.66 3.27
C LEU A 42 8.12 -11.13 2.85
N ARG A 43 8.51 -11.38 1.60
CA ARG A 43 8.83 -12.73 1.09
C ARG A 43 10.01 -13.35 1.84
N HIS A 44 11.07 -12.58 2.09
CA HIS A 44 12.24 -13.07 2.83
C HIS A 44 11.99 -13.25 4.33
N SER A 45 11.07 -12.48 4.92
CA SER A 45 10.70 -12.58 6.33
C SER A 45 9.91 -13.85 6.66
N ASN A 46 9.37 -14.55 5.65
CA ASN A 46 8.49 -15.72 5.82
C ASN A 46 7.30 -15.44 6.76
N ALA A 47 6.88 -14.17 6.86
CA ALA A 47 5.85 -13.70 7.77
C ALA A 47 4.42 -13.98 7.26
N LEU A 48 4.29 -14.21 5.96
CA LEU A 48 3.04 -14.56 5.28
C LEU A 48 3.31 -15.70 4.31
N GLU A 49 2.27 -16.48 4.02
CA GLU A 49 2.34 -17.48 2.98
C GLU A 49 2.40 -16.85 1.58
N THR A 50 3.05 -17.53 0.64
CA THR A 50 3.23 -17.06 -0.75
C THR A 50 1.92 -16.60 -1.38
N PHE A 51 0.82 -17.33 -1.17
CA PHE A 51 -0.49 -16.95 -1.72
C PHE A 51 -1.04 -15.64 -1.13
N GLN A 52 -0.78 -15.37 0.16
CA GLN A 52 -1.20 -14.15 0.84
C GLN A 52 -0.40 -12.96 0.33
N ILE A 53 0.90 -13.16 0.09
CA ILE A 53 1.77 -12.14 -0.52
C ILE A 53 1.31 -11.81 -1.93
N HIS A 54 0.98 -12.81 -2.76
CA HIS A 54 0.42 -12.56 -4.09
C HIS A 54 -0.89 -11.78 -4.03
N ARG A 55 -1.81 -12.14 -3.12
CA ARG A 55 -3.05 -11.38 -2.92
C ARG A 55 -2.81 -9.95 -2.47
N LEU A 56 -1.86 -9.74 -1.56
CA LEU A 56 -1.47 -8.41 -1.10
C LEU A 56 -0.90 -7.59 -2.26
N GLU A 57 -0.01 -8.17 -3.06
CA GLU A 57 0.58 -7.55 -4.24
C GLU A 57 -0.49 -7.10 -5.23
N GLU A 58 -1.48 -7.94 -5.55
CA GLU A 58 -2.59 -7.57 -6.43
C GLU A 58 -3.38 -6.36 -5.91
N GLU A 59 -3.79 -6.39 -4.64
CA GLU A 59 -4.63 -5.33 -4.06
C GLU A 59 -3.86 -4.01 -3.90
N VAL A 60 -2.58 -4.06 -3.52
CA VAL A 60 -1.73 -2.86 -3.37
C VAL A 60 -1.32 -2.30 -4.73
N THR A 61 -1.07 -3.16 -5.72
CA THR A 61 -0.86 -2.73 -7.10
C THR A 61 -2.09 -1.99 -7.60
N ARG A 62 -3.28 -2.54 -7.40
CA ARG A 62 -4.53 -1.87 -7.76
C ARG A 62 -4.69 -0.51 -7.07
N PHE A 63 -4.37 -0.44 -5.77
CA PHE A 63 -4.38 0.81 -5.01
C PHE A 63 -3.43 1.85 -5.60
N LEU A 64 -2.20 1.43 -5.93
CA LEU A 64 -1.17 2.29 -6.51
C LEU A 64 -1.57 2.85 -7.88
N TYR A 65 -2.13 2.03 -8.76
CA TYR A 65 -2.55 2.47 -10.09
C TYR A 65 -3.80 3.35 -10.09
N ASP A 66 -4.63 3.26 -9.05
CA ASP A 66 -5.82 4.09 -8.90
C ASP A 66 -5.43 5.44 -8.29
N ARG A 67 -5.27 6.45 -9.16
CA ARG A 67 -4.89 7.81 -8.77
C ARG A 67 -5.90 8.48 -7.83
N SER A 68 -7.16 8.06 -7.84
CA SER A 68 -8.19 8.61 -6.95
C SER A 68 -7.92 8.32 -5.48
N ASN A 69 -7.22 7.23 -5.15
CA ASN A 69 -6.74 6.97 -3.79
C ASN A 69 -5.77 8.03 -3.26
N PHE A 70 -5.11 8.75 -4.17
CA PHE A 70 -4.12 9.77 -3.85
C PHE A 70 -4.65 11.20 -4.05
N ASP A 71 -5.75 11.34 -4.77
CA ASP A 71 -6.29 12.63 -5.22
C ASP A 71 -6.97 13.41 -4.08
N ASN A 72 -7.37 12.78 -2.97
CA ASN A 72 -8.13 13.47 -1.92
C ASN A 72 -7.86 12.96 -0.50
N THR A 73 -7.02 13.69 0.23
CA THR A 73 -7.25 13.98 1.66
C THR A 73 -7.52 15.46 1.88
N GLU A 74 -8.24 16.13 0.96
CA GLU A 74 -8.89 17.42 1.23
C GLU A 74 -10.35 17.29 1.71
N THR A 75 -10.82 16.08 1.99
CA THR A 75 -12.14 15.89 2.59
C THR A 75 -12.04 15.92 4.11
N GLN A 76 -12.37 17.09 4.68
CA GLN A 76 -12.75 17.32 6.08
C GLN A 76 -11.65 17.83 7.05
N ARG A 77 -11.01 18.95 6.69
CA ARG A 77 -10.70 19.96 7.70
C ARG A 77 -11.91 20.89 7.81
N ASP A 78 -12.47 20.97 9.01
CA ASP A 78 -13.42 22.01 9.44
C ASP A 78 -14.86 21.93 8.90
N PHE A 79 -15.75 21.31 9.68
CA PHE A 79 -17.05 21.90 9.98
C PHE A 79 -17.29 21.73 11.48
N ARG A 80 -16.79 22.71 12.23
CA ARG A 80 -17.08 22.93 13.64
C ARG A 80 -18.42 23.65 13.81
#